data_AF-A0A152A6Y2-F1
#
_entry.id   AF-A0A152A6Y2-F1
#
_cell.length_a   1.000
_cell.length_b   1.000
_cell.length_c   1.000
_cell.angle_alpha   90.00
_cell.angle_beta   90.00
_cell.angle_gamma   90.00
#
_symmetry.space_group_name_H-M   'P 1'
#
loop_
_entity.id
_entity.type
_entity.pdbx_description
1 polymer ?
#
loop_
_entity_poly.entity_id
_entity_poly.type
_entity_poly.pdbx_seq_one_letter_code
_entity_poly.pdbx_strand_id
1 'polypeptide(L)'
;MFISKLKLLKNSSSLIFIGVPRLQPLNGCVSFSTKIYTKTGDKGTSSLFNGERRNKDDMIFHVLGSVDELSSSIGVAKETLVKFPFDRKKDVEGSSKSTDQDIIDKLESIQCLLLDIGSHIATPEYSEEAFKKRAQFPEEHVETLEKDIDFMDQHLQPLKNFILPGGGLVAAHFHTCRSLCRRAERDLVTLSHRDQIQPQVLKFLNRLSDYFFALSRYSSYLSNSTESLYKRQLQSSTSTTTTSKDKYQRHLEKRSTNE
;
A
#
# COMPACT_ATOMS: atom_id res chain seq x y z
N MET A 1 -14.40 -7.34 -57.54
CA MET A 1 -13.21 -7.56 -58.41
C MET A 1 -12.12 -8.15 -57.52
N PHE A 2 -11.90 -9.46 -57.66
CA PHE A 2 -10.72 -10.28 -57.27
C PHE A 2 -10.00 -10.00 -55.93
N ILE A 3 -10.17 -10.85 -54.90
CA ILE A 3 -9.45 -12.13 -54.64
C ILE A 3 -8.03 -11.92 -54.08
N SER A 4 -7.90 -12.28 -52.79
CA SER A 4 -6.91 -13.18 -52.17
C SER A 4 -5.40 -13.01 -52.43
N LYS A 5 -4.61 -12.96 -51.35
CA LYS A 5 -3.85 -14.14 -50.88
C LYS A 5 -3.09 -13.91 -49.58
N LEU A 6 -3.48 -14.69 -48.57
CA LEU A 6 -2.61 -15.24 -47.54
C LEU A 6 -1.48 -16.07 -48.21
N LYS A 7 -0.24 -16.00 -47.72
CA LYS A 7 0.67 -17.15 -47.80
C LYS A 7 1.59 -17.24 -46.58
N LEU A 8 1.50 -18.42 -46.00
CA LEU A 8 2.12 -18.99 -44.81
C LEU A 8 3.55 -19.50 -45.08
N LEU A 9 4.33 -19.56 -43.98
CA LEU A 9 5.38 -20.55 -43.63
C LEU A 9 6.72 -20.52 -44.41
N LYS A 10 7.85 -20.42 -43.68
CA LYS A 10 8.64 -21.58 -43.19
C LYS A 10 9.95 -21.14 -42.54
N ASN A 11 10.26 -21.76 -41.40
CA ASN A 11 11.58 -21.88 -40.78
C ASN A 11 12.67 -22.29 -41.79
N SER A 12 13.89 -21.76 -41.64
CA SER A 12 15.07 -22.61 -41.52
C SER A 12 16.30 -21.84 -41.02
N SER A 13 17.18 -22.61 -40.37
CA SER A 13 18.23 -22.23 -39.44
C SER A 13 19.48 -21.57 -40.05
N SER A 14 20.18 -20.84 -39.17
CA SER A 14 21.65 -20.70 -39.06
C SER A 14 22.45 -20.14 -40.25
N LEU A 15 23.09 -18.99 -40.07
CA LEU A 15 24.55 -18.91 -39.86
C LEU A 15 25.01 -17.47 -39.54
N ILE A 16 26.03 -17.41 -38.70
CA ILE A 16 26.69 -16.26 -38.11
C ILE A 16 27.44 -15.45 -39.18
N PHE A 17 27.29 -14.13 -39.20
CA PHE A 17 28.37 -13.23 -39.63
C PHE A 17 28.39 -11.94 -38.82
N ILE A 18 29.60 -11.63 -38.40
CA ILE A 18 30.02 -10.58 -37.47
C ILE A 18 30.09 -9.26 -38.25
N GLY A 19 29.55 -8.19 -37.68
CA GLY A 19 29.73 -6.84 -38.21
C GLY A 19 28.60 -5.90 -37.83
N VAL A 20 28.60 -5.38 -36.60
CA VAL A 20 27.73 -4.24 -36.26
C VAL A 20 28.22 -3.05 -37.07
N PRO A 21 27.39 -2.45 -37.95
CA PRO A 21 27.79 -1.28 -38.71
C PRO A 21 27.96 -0.09 -37.77
N ARG A 22 29.08 0.61 -37.96
CA ARG A 22 29.38 1.91 -37.35
C ARG A 22 28.26 2.88 -37.71
N LEU A 23 27.30 3.08 -36.81
CA LEU A 23 26.26 4.09 -36.95
C LEU A 23 26.94 5.47 -36.98
N GLN A 24 26.91 6.11 -38.15
CA GLN A 24 27.21 7.54 -38.27
C GLN A 24 26.14 8.32 -37.49
N PRO A 25 26.51 9.39 -36.76
CA PRO A 25 25.55 10.16 -36.00
C PRO A 25 24.61 10.88 -36.96
N LEU A 26 23.31 10.57 -36.86
CA LEU A 26 22.26 11.37 -37.49
C LEU A 26 22.23 12.74 -36.79
N ASN A 27 22.45 13.79 -37.57
CA ASN A 27 22.31 15.18 -37.17
C ASN A 27 20.93 15.41 -36.52
N GLY A 28 20.92 15.92 -35.29
CA GLY A 28 19.71 16.51 -34.68
C GLY A 28 19.12 15.79 -33.46
N CYS A 29 19.77 14.79 -32.87
CA CYS A 29 19.32 14.27 -31.57
C CYS A 29 19.93 15.11 -30.44
N VAL A 30 19.17 16.06 -29.90
CA VAL A 30 19.49 16.68 -28.61
C VAL A 30 19.36 15.59 -27.55
N SER A 31 20.49 14.99 -27.19
CA SER A 31 20.60 14.14 -26.02
C SER A 31 20.34 15.01 -24.79
N PHE A 32 19.12 14.96 -24.25
CA PHE A 32 18.86 15.42 -22.89
C PHE A 32 19.55 14.46 -21.92
N SER A 33 20.84 14.67 -21.71
CA SER A 33 21.55 14.09 -20.58
C SER A 33 21.20 14.92 -19.34
N THR A 34 19.99 14.79 -18.84
CA THR A 34 19.62 15.29 -17.52
C THR A 34 20.30 14.40 -16.49
N LYS A 35 21.40 14.88 -15.92
CA LYS A 35 22.01 14.25 -14.76
C LYS A 35 20.95 14.15 -13.65
N ILE A 36 20.78 12.96 -13.08
CA ILE A 36 19.79 12.71 -12.02
C ILE A 36 20.07 13.59 -10.79
N TYR A 37 21.32 13.90 -10.49
CA TYR A 37 21.70 14.78 -9.37
C TYR A 37 22.08 16.18 -9.85
N THR A 38 21.56 17.20 -9.16
CA THR A 38 21.86 18.62 -9.42
C THR A 38 22.71 19.28 -8.34
N LYS A 39 22.91 18.62 -7.18
CA LYS A 39 23.56 19.16 -5.97
C LYS A 39 22.91 20.40 -5.35
N THR A 40 21.82 20.90 -5.93
CA THR A 40 21.12 22.09 -5.41
C THR A 40 20.53 21.85 -4.03
N GLY A 41 20.26 20.60 -3.65
CA GLY A 41 19.71 20.23 -2.35
C GLY A 41 20.73 19.88 -1.26
N ASP A 42 22.03 20.04 -1.51
CA ASP A 42 23.11 19.64 -0.58
C ASP A 42 23.12 20.48 0.70
N LYS A 43 22.57 21.71 0.64
CA LYS A 43 22.41 22.59 1.81
C LYS A 43 21.12 22.33 2.61
N GLY A 44 20.46 21.19 2.40
CA GLY A 44 19.26 20.81 3.16
C GLY A 44 17.96 21.47 2.69
N THR A 45 17.93 22.11 1.51
CA THR A 45 16.71 22.70 0.94
C THR A 45 16.27 22.00 -0.35
N SER A 46 15.01 22.12 -0.72
CA SER A 46 14.46 21.62 -1.99
C SER A 46 13.39 22.58 -2.52
N SER A 47 13.01 22.44 -3.79
CA SER A 47 11.98 23.25 -4.42
C SER A 47 10.64 22.51 -4.47
N LEU A 48 9.55 23.24 -4.21
CA LEU A 48 8.18 22.83 -4.50
C LEU A 48 7.89 22.93 -6.01
N PHE A 49 6.71 22.44 -6.42
CA PHE A 49 6.31 22.44 -7.83
C PHE A 49 6.17 23.85 -8.42
N ASN A 50 5.82 24.83 -7.60
CA ASN A 50 5.74 26.25 -7.95
C ASN A 50 7.11 26.98 -7.95
N GLY A 51 8.21 26.27 -7.67
CA GLY A 51 9.57 26.83 -7.64
C GLY A 51 10.03 27.38 -6.28
N GLU A 52 9.13 27.53 -5.30
CA GLU A 52 9.46 27.97 -3.94
C GLU A 52 10.45 27.02 -3.28
N ARG A 53 11.49 27.54 -2.63
CA ARG A 53 12.46 26.73 -1.89
C ARG A 53 12.13 26.68 -0.40
N ARG A 54 12.10 25.47 0.15
CA ARG A 54 11.91 25.20 1.58
C ARG A 54 12.99 24.26 2.10
N ASN A 55 13.14 24.19 3.43
CA ASN A 55 13.99 23.20 4.07
C ASN A 55 13.38 21.80 3.87
N LYS A 56 14.23 20.77 3.76
CA LYS A 56 13.79 19.38 3.52
C LYS A 56 13.02 18.77 4.69
N ASP A 57 13.11 19.35 5.88
CA ASP A 57 12.34 18.98 7.08
C ASP A 57 11.01 19.74 7.18
N ASP A 58 10.66 20.56 6.18
CA ASP A 58 9.33 21.16 6.08
C ASP A 58 8.25 20.08 5.98
N MET A 59 7.09 20.37 6.60
CA MET A 59 5.99 19.41 6.70
C MET A 59 5.50 18.95 5.31
N ILE A 60 5.56 19.80 4.28
CA ILE A 60 5.21 19.39 2.91
C ILE A 60 6.10 18.25 2.44
N PHE A 61 7.42 18.38 2.56
CA PHE A 61 8.35 17.33 2.13
C PHE A 61 8.25 16.07 2.99
N HIS A 62 7.95 16.22 4.28
CA HIS A 62 7.70 15.07 5.16
C HIS A 62 6.49 14.26 4.68
N VAL A 63 5.36 14.91 4.38
CA VAL A 63 4.18 14.22 3.85
C VAL A 63 4.46 13.62 2.47
N LEU A 64 5.14 14.35 1.58
CA LEU A 64 5.54 13.82 0.27
C LEU A 64 6.38 12.54 0.40
N GLY A 65 7.32 12.53 1.34
CA GLY A 65 8.13 11.34 1.65
C GLY A 65 7.30 10.17 2.16
N SER A 66 6.34 10.42 3.06
CA SER A 66 5.45 9.37 3.56
C SER A 66 4.53 8.79 2.48
N VAL A 67 4.04 9.61 1.54
CA VAL A 67 3.25 9.17 0.39
C VAL A 67 4.11 8.37 -0.60
N ASP A 68 5.34 8.81 -0.86
CA ASP A 68 6.29 8.09 -1.72
C ASP A 68 6.71 6.73 -1.13
N GLU A 69 6.92 6.67 0.19
CA GLU A 69 7.23 5.42 0.89
C GLU A 69 6.05 4.43 0.84
N LEU A 70 4.81 4.92 0.96
CA LEU A 70 3.62 4.10 0.72
C LEU A 70 3.60 3.57 -0.72
N SER A 71 3.80 4.43 -1.71
CA SER A 71 3.82 4.04 -3.14
C SER A 71 4.90 3.00 -3.43
N SER A 72 6.09 3.17 -2.85
CA SER A 72 7.19 2.21 -2.93
C SER A 72 6.84 0.85 -2.30
N SER A 73 6.18 0.85 -1.14
CA SER A 73 5.72 -0.38 -0.49
C SER A 73 4.63 -1.10 -1.29
N ILE A 74 3.76 -0.36 -1.97
CA ILE A 74 2.77 -0.93 -2.90
C ILE A 74 3.49 -1.65 -4.06
N GLY A 75 4.55 -1.04 -4.60
CA GLY A 75 5.39 -1.68 -5.62
C GLY A 75 5.98 -3.01 -5.13
N VAL A 76 6.48 -3.07 -3.90
CA VAL A 76 6.98 -4.33 -3.32
C VAL A 76 5.86 -5.37 -3.17
N ALA A 77 4.66 -4.96 -2.71
CA ALA A 77 3.52 -5.86 -2.57
C ALA A 77 3.06 -6.41 -3.94
N LYS A 78 3.05 -5.56 -4.98
CA LYS A 78 2.73 -5.92 -6.36
C LYS A 78 3.73 -6.96 -6.91
N GLU A 79 5.03 -6.71 -6.79
CA GLU A 79 6.05 -7.66 -7.25
C GLU A 79 6.02 -8.98 -6.46
N THR A 80 5.64 -8.91 -5.19
CA THR A 80 5.41 -10.11 -4.38
C THR A 80 4.24 -10.93 -4.92
N LEU A 81 3.13 -10.30 -5.31
CA LEU A 81 1.99 -10.97 -5.94
C LEU A 81 2.37 -11.58 -7.30
N VAL A 82 3.14 -10.87 -8.12
CA VAL A 82 3.65 -11.39 -9.41
C VAL A 82 4.49 -12.65 -9.19
N LYS A 83 5.34 -12.65 -8.15
CA LYS A 83 6.21 -13.79 -7.82
C LYS A 83 5.48 -14.95 -7.16
N PHE A 84 4.45 -14.65 -6.37
CA PHE A 84 3.66 -15.60 -5.60
C PHE A 84 2.17 -15.39 -5.89
N PRO A 85 1.71 -15.75 -7.11
CA PRO A 85 0.32 -15.60 -7.51
C PRO A 85 -0.60 -16.45 -6.65
N PHE A 86 -1.90 -16.14 -6.66
CA PHE A 86 -2.86 -16.88 -5.84
C PHE A 86 -3.15 -18.26 -6.44
N ASP A 87 -2.71 -19.31 -5.75
CA ASP A 87 -2.97 -20.71 -6.10
C ASP A 87 -4.43 -21.08 -5.80
N ARG A 88 -5.34 -20.75 -6.73
CA ARG A 88 -6.64 -21.43 -6.78
C ARG A 88 -6.45 -22.80 -7.41
N LYS A 89 -7.10 -23.83 -6.84
CA LYS A 89 -7.21 -25.15 -7.50
C LYS A 89 -7.61 -24.92 -8.96
N LYS A 90 -6.86 -25.54 -9.88
CA LYS A 90 -7.10 -25.58 -11.33
C LYS A 90 -8.41 -26.33 -11.66
N ASP A 91 -9.53 -25.94 -11.07
CA ASP A 91 -10.81 -26.59 -11.33
C ASP A 91 -11.45 -26.05 -12.62
N VAL A 92 -10.90 -24.96 -13.20
CA VAL A 92 -11.25 -24.49 -14.55
C VAL A 92 -9.99 -23.94 -15.23
N GLU A 93 -9.58 -24.54 -16.35
CA GLU A 93 -8.49 -24.04 -17.20
C GLU A 93 -8.79 -22.58 -17.62
N GLY A 94 -8.00 -21.62 -17.13
CA GLY A 94 -7.95 -20.25 -17.67
C GLY A 94 -8.42 -19.10 -16.76
N SER A 95 -8.98 -19.36 -15.58
CA SER A 95 -9.65 -18.31 -14.77
C SER A 95 -8.82 -17.67 -13.64
N SER A 96 -7.69 -18.24 -13.21
CA SER A 96 -6.95 -17.66 -12.07
C SER A 96 -6.17 -16.39 -12.42
N LYS A 97 -5.71 -16.25 -13.67
CA LYS A 97 -4.86 -15.13 -14.10
C LYS A 97 -5.58 -13.78 -14.14
N SER A 98 -6.91 -13.75 -14.27
CA SER A 98 -7.65 -12.50 -14.36
C SER A 98 -7.64 -11.75 -13.03
N THR A 99 -7.94 -12.41 -11.90
CA THR A 99 -8.03 -11.71 -10.60
C THR A 99 -6.69 -11.15 -10.12
N ASP A 100 -5.59 -11.89 -10.30
CA ASP A 100 -4.26 -11.40 -9.92
C ASP A 100 -3.89 -10.17 -10.76
N GLN A 101 -4.19 -10.21 -12.06
CA GLN A 101 -3.99 -9.08 -12.96
C GLN A 101 -4.89 -7.89 -12.59
N ASP A 102 -6.16 -8.12 -12.25
CA ASP A 102 -7.08 -7.07 -11.82
C ASP A 102 -6.55 -6.35 -10.57
N ILE A 103 -6.01 -7.11 -9.61
CA ILE A 103 -5.38 -6.53 -8.40
C ILE A 103 -4.12 -5.75 -8.78
N ILE A 104 -3.25 -6.29 -9.64
CA ILE A 104 -2.04 -5.61 -10.11
C ILE A 104 -2.39 -4.28 -10.78
N ASP A 105 -3.35 -4.26 -11.69
CA ASP A 105 -3.79 -3.06 -12.42
C ASP A 105 -4.37 -2.02 -11.46
N LYS A 106 -5.11 -2.47 -10.43
CA LYS A 106 -5.62 -1.59 -9.36
C LYS A 106 -4.51 -1.00 -8.51
N LEU A 107 -3.49 -1.79 -8.15
CA LEU A 107 -2.34 -1.28 -7.40
C LEU A 107 -1.56 -0.24 -8.21
N GLU A 108 -1.38 -0.45 -9.52
CA GLU A 108 -0.74 0.53 -10.41
C GLU A 108 -1.56 1.82 -10.52
N SER A 109 -2.89 1.70 -10.66
CA SER A 109 -3.80 2.84 -10.62
C SER A 109 -3.67 3.63 -9.31
N ILE A 110 -3.59 2.94 -8.16
CA ILE A 110 -3.38 3.59 -6.86
C ILE A 110 -2.01 4.28 -6.80
N GLN A 111 -0.94 3.69 -7.33
CA GLN A 111 0.38 4.34 -7.37
C GLN A 111 0.35 5.65 -8.19
N CYS A 112 -0.39 5.67 -9.31
CA CYS A 112 -0.63 6.91 -10.07
C CYS A 112 -1.39 7.94 -9.24
N LEU A 113 -2.46 7.55 -8.55
CA LEU A 113 -3.23 8.46 -7.69
C LEU A 113 -2.40 9.00 -6.52
N LEU A 114 -1.46 8.23 -5.98
CA LEU A 114 -0.53 8.72 -4.95
C LEU A 114 0.44 9.78 -5.49
N LEU A 115 0.84 9.70 -6.77
CA LEU A 115 1.61 10.76 -7.44
C LEU A 115 0.77 12.02 -7.65
N ASP A 116 -0.52 11.87 -7.98
CA ASP A 116 -1.45 12.99 -8.10
C ASP A 116 -1.65 13.69 -6.74
N ILE A 117 -1.78 12.91 -5.66
CA ILE A 117 -1.81 13.42 -4.28
C ILE A 117 -0.50 14.14 -3.95
N GLY A 118 0.66 13.59 -4.34
CA GLY A 118 1.95 14.26 -4.18
C GLY A 118 2.00 15.59 -4.91
N SER A 119 1.47 15.65 -6.13
CA SER A 119 1.38 16.88 -6.93
C SER A 119 0.47 17.92 -6.26
N HIS A 120 -0.64 17.49 -5.67
CA HIS A 120 -1.53 18.33 -4.86
C HIS A 120 -0.81 18.91 -3.63
N ILE A 121 -0.15 18.06 -2.84
CA ILE A 121 0.59 18.47 -1.64
C ILE A 121 1.74 19.42 -1.97
N ALA A 122 2.43 19.19 -3.10
CA ALA A 122 3.53 20.03 -3.58
C ALA A 122 3.05 21.36 -4.21
N THR A 123 1.74 21.61 -4.28
CA THR A 123 1.12 22.82 -4.85
C THR A 123 0.25 23.51 -3.80
N PRO A 124 0.83 24.34 -2.91
CA PRO A 124 0.09 25.06 -1.88
C PRO A 124 -0.94 26.04 -2.45
N GLU A 125 -1.94 26.43 -1.66
CA GLU A 125 -3.10 27.24 -2.10
C GLU A 125 -2.75 28.60 -2.72
N TYR A 126 -1.67 29.22 -2.25
CA TYR A 126 -1.17 30.50 -2.79
C TYR A 126 -0.41 30.35 -4.12
N SER A 127 -0.31 29.12 -4.67
CA SER A 127 0.24 28.88 -6.00
C SER A 127 -0.68 29.40 -7.10
N GLU A 128 -0.13 29.65 -8.29
CA GLU A 128 -0.91 30.15 -9.43
C GLU A 128 -2.03 29.17 -9.82
N GLU A 129 -3.14 29.72 -10.30
CA GLU A 129 -4.35 28.96 -10.66
C GLU A 129 -4.09 27.86 -11.69
N ALA A 130 -3.14 28.06 -12.61
CA ALA A 130 -2.75 27.06 -13.60
C ALA A 130 -2.07 25.83 -12.97
N PHE A 131 -1.35 25.98 -11.85
CA PHE A 131 -0.81 24.85 -11.10
C PHE A 131 -1.92 24.14 -10.32
N LYS A 132 -2.81 24.91 -9.67
CA LYS A 132 -3.93 24.34 -8.88
C LYS A 132 -4.88 23.50 -9.72
N LYS A 133 -5.22 23.95 -10.93
CA LYS A 133 -6.08 23.19 -11.87
C LYS A 133 -5.47 21.86 -12.30
N ARG A 134 -4.14 21.77 -12.40
CA ARG A 134 -3.43 20.53 -12.75
C ARG A 134 -3.31 19.56 -11.58
N ALA A 135 -3.42 20.07 -10.34
CA ALA A 135 -3.24 19.32 -9.11
C ALA A 135 -4.58 19.08 -8.37
N GLN A 136 -5.68 18.99 -9.12
CA GLN A 136 -7.00 18.66 -8.55
C GLN A 136 -7.12 17.16 -8.29
N PHE A 137 -7.78 16.80 -7.18
CA PHE A 137 -8.03 15.40 -6.82
C PHE A 137 -9.55 15.11 -6.78
N PRO A 138 -10.10 14.41 -7.79
CA PRO A 138 -11.52 14.09 -7.87
C PRO A 138 -12.05 13.21 -6.73
N GLU A 139 -13.32 13.42 -6.32
CA GLU A 139 -13.98 12.60 -5.28
C GLU A 139 -14.33 11.18 -5.74
N GLU A 140 -14.50 10.96 -7.05
CA GLU A 140 -14.83 9.66 -7.65
C GLU A 140 -13.83 8.54 -7.32
N HIS A 141 -12.58 8.89 -7.00
CA HIS A 141 -11.57 7.94 -6.58
C HIS A 141 -11.87 7.33 -5.21
N VAL A 142 -12.51 8.09 -4.30
CA VAL A 142 -12.95 7.59 -2.99
C VAL A 142 -14.06 6.58 -3.17
N GLU A 143 -15.07 6.89 -3.99
CA GLU A 143 -16.19 5.98 -4.28
C GLU A 143 -15.72 4.69 -4.96
N THR A 144 -14.67 4.78 -5.79
CA THR A 144 -14.08 3.61 -6.44
C THR A 144 -13.44 2.67 -5.41
N LEU A 145 -12.73 3.21 -4.41
CA LEU A 145 -12.17 2.40 -3.32
C LEU A 145 -13.28 1.74 -2.48
N GLU A 146 -14.36 2.45 -2.20
CA GLU A 146 -15.51 1.92 -1.44
C GLU A 146 -16.15 0.73 -2.16
N LYS A 147 -16.38 0.85 -3.48
CA LYS A 147 -16.88 -0.27 -4.30
C LYS A 147 -15.95 -1.47 -4.30
N ASP A 148 -14.64 -1.24 -4.38
CA ASP A 148 -13.65 -2.32 -4.35
C ASP A 148 -13.60 -3.00 -2.96
N ILE A 149 -13.74 -2.23 -1.86
CA ILE A 149 -13.86 -2.76 -0.49
C ILE A 149 -15.10 -3.64 -0.37
N ASP A 150 -16.26 -3.14 -0.80
CA ASP A 150 -17.53 -3.87 -0.73
C ASP A 150 -17.47 -5.19 -1.51
N PHE A 151 -16.82 -5.18 -2.69
CA PHE A 151 -16.61 -6.39 -3.49
C PHE A 151 -15.76 -7.44 -2.75
N MET A 152 -14.66 -7.01 -2.12
CA MET A 152 -13.80 -7.92 -1.37
C MET A 152 -14.51 -8.47 -0.13
N ASP A 153 -15.23 -7.62 0.61
CA ASP A 153 -15.90 -8.00 1.86
C ASP A 153 -16.99 -9.05 1.67
N GLN A 154 -17.67 -9.06 0.52
CA GLN A 154 -18.67 -10.09 0.17
C GLN A 154 -18.15 -11.53 0.21
N HIS A 155 -16.83 -11.73 0.04
CA HIS A 155 -16.20 -13.05 0.07
C HIS A 155 -15.69 -13.44 1.46
N LEU A 156 -15.65 -12.49 2.40
CA LEU A 156 -14.98 -12.66 3.68
C LEU A 156 -15.96 -13.07 4.77
N GLN A 157 -15.46 -13.87 5.72
CA GLN A 157 -16.22 -14.12 6.93
C GLN A 157 -16.26 -12.84 7.79
N PRO A 158 -17.43 -12.51 8.38
CA PRO A 158 -17.58 -11.35 9.25
C PRO A 158 -16.56 -11.37 10.38
N LEU A 159 -15.89 -10.23 10.59
CA LEU A 159 -14.82 -10.11 11.58
C LEU A 159 -15.41 -10.10 13.00
N LYS A 160 -15.27 -11.19 13.75
CA LYS A 160 -15.70 -11.28 15.16
C LYS A 160 -14.60 -10.93 16.16
N ASN A 161 -13.33 -11.00 15.74
CA ASN A 161 -12.15 -10.78 16.57
C ASN A 161 -11.08 -10.04 15.76
N PHE A 162 -10.17 -9.35 16.43
CA PHE A 162 -8.99 -8.78 15.76
C PHE A 162 -8.13 -9.88 15.13
N ILE A 163 -7.62 -9.61 13.94
CA ILE A 163 -6.65 -10.45 13.23
C ILE A 163 -5.24 -9.89 13.41
N LEU A 164 -4.27 -10.78 13.53
CA LEU A 164 -2.85 -10.41 13.49
C LEU A 164 -2.46 -10.14 12.03
N PRO A 165 -1.68 -9.09 11.75
CA PRO A 165 -1.16 -8.83 10.42
C PRO A 165 -0.37 -10.03 9.89
N GLY A 166 -0.89 -10.71 8.87
CA GLY A 166 -0.31 -11.91 8.31
C GLY A 166 -1.25 -12.55 7.29
N GLY A 167 -1.35 -13.88 7.29
CA GLY A 167 -2.24 -14.61 6.38
C GLY A 167 -1.66 -14.82 4.98
N GLY A 168 -0.34 -15.02 4.89
CA GLY A 168 0.39 -15.21 3.63
C GLY A 168 1.35 -14.06 3.33
N LEU A 169 2.33 -14.30 2.46
CA LEU A 169 3.37 -13.31 2.15
C LEU A 169 2.78 -12.04 1.50
N VAL A 170 1.93 -12.22 0.49
CA VAL A 170 1.23 -11.11 -0.20
C VAL A 170 0.35 -10.32 0.78
N ALA A 171 -0.46 -11.01 1.57
CA ALA A 171 -1.32 -10.38 2.59
C ALA A 171 -0.50 -9.60 3.63
N ALA A 172 0.62 -10.14 4.11
CA ALA A 172 1.51 -9.43 5.03
C ALA A 172 2.04 -8.11 4.44
N HIS A 173 2.41 -8.09 3.16
CA HIS A 173 2.80 -6.86 2.48
C HIS A 173 1.65 -5.85 2.35
N PHE A 174 0.41 -6.29 2.11
CA PHE A 174 -0.74 -5.39 2.11
C PHE A 174 -1.04 -4.83 3.50
N HIS A 175 -0.86 -5.61 4.57
CA HIS A 175 -0.92 -5.06 5.93
C HIS A 175 0.19 -4.04 6.23
N THR A 176 1.38 -4.21 5.66
CA THR A 176 2.44 -3.18 5.72
C THR A 176 1.98 -1.91 5.01
N CYS A 177 1.46 -2.02 3.79
CA CYS A 177 0.91 -0.89 3.03
C CYS A 177 -0.18 -0.16 3.83
N ARG A 178 -1.11 -0.89 4.47
CA ARG A 178 -2.12 -0.33 5.38
C ARG A 178 -1.50 0.51 6.49
N SER A 179 -0.45 0.01 7.15
CA SER A 179 0.19 0.74 8.26
C SER A 179 0.91 2.01 7.80
N LEU A 180 1.58 1.96 6.64
CA LEU A 180 2.25 3.09 6.02
C LEU A 180 1.25 4.13 5.52
N CYS A 181 0.13 3.68 4.96
CA CYS A 181 -0.98 4.54 4.55
C CYS A 181 -1.53 5.35 5.72
N ARG A 182 -1.74 4.70 6.87
CA ARG A 182 -2.15 5.40 8.11
C ARG A 182 -1.08 6.36 8.64
N ARG A 183 0.20 6.12 8.38
CA ARG A 183 1.27 7.08 8.73
C ARG A 183 1.20 8.30 7.82
N ALA A 184 1.12 8.10 6.51
CA ALA A 184 0.93 9.18 5.55
C ALA A 184 -0.34 10.00 5.84
N GLU A 185 -1.44 9.34 6.23
CA GLU A 185 -2.67 10.01 6.68
C GLU A 185 -2.42 10.94 7.89
N ARG A 186 -1.75 10.46 8.95
CA ARG A 186 -1.45 11.29 10.13
C ARG A 186 -0.53 12.48 9.81
N ASP A 187 0.44 12.24 8.95
CA ASP A 187 1.34 13.29 8.47
C ASP A 187 0.53 14.33 7.67
N LEU A 188 -0.36 13.89 6.77
CA LEU A 188 -1.23 14.78 6.00
C LEU A 188 -2.20 15.57 6.88
N VAL A 189 -2.76 14.97 7.93
CA VAL A 189 -3.59 15.67 8.94
C VAL A 189 -2.78 16.74 9.65
N THR A 190 -1.52 16.46 9.96
CA THR A 190 -0.64 17.46 10.59
C THR A 190 -0.38 18.64 9.65
N LEU A 191 -0.20 18.36 8.35
CA LEU A 191 -0.08 19.40 7.32
C LEU A 191 -1.38 20.19 7.14
N SER A 192 -2.55 19.54 7.17
CA SER A 192 -3.85 20.19 6.93
C SER A 192 -4.25 21.20 8.01
N HIS A 193 -3.63 21.14 9.19
CA HIS A 193 -3.78 22.17 10.22
C HIS A 193 -3.06 23.50 9.86
N ARG A 194 -2.13 23.47 8.91
CA ARG A 194 -1.28 24.60 8.53
C ARG A 194 -1.54 25.07 7.10
N ASP A 195 -1.76 24.13 6.19
CA ASP A 195 -1.97 24.36 4.76
C ASP A 195 -3.34 23.86 4.32
N GLN A 196 -3.93 24.54 3.33
CA GLN A 196 -5.22 24.12 2.77
C GLN A 196 -5.01 22.89 1.89
N ILE A 197 -5.58 21.77 2.33
CA ILE A 197 -5.59 20.48 1.61
C ILE A 197 -7.02 20.17 1.18
N GLN A 198 -7.20 19.67 -0.05
CA GLN A 198 -8.50 19.22 -0.51
C GLN A 198 -9.04 18.09 0.40
N PRO A 199 -10.27 18.20 0.92
CA PRO A 199 -10.82 17.17 1.82
C PRO A 199 -10.82 15.76 1.22
N GLN A 200 -10.93 15.66 -0.11
CA GLN A 200 -10.97 14.38 -0.82
C GLN A 200 -9.65 13.61 -0.71
N VAL A 201 -8.51 14.31 -0.61
CA VAL A 201 -7.20 13.67 -0.43
C VAL A 201 -7.11 12.99 0.94
N LEU A 202 -7.59 13.67 1.99
CA LEU A 202 -7.67 13.10 3.34
C LEU A 202 -8.63 11.89 3.39
N LYS A 203 -9.83 12.02 2.80
CA LYS A 203 -10.79 10.91 2.70
C LYS A 203 -10.21 9.72 1.92
N PHE A 204 -9.49 9.98 0.83
CA PHE A 204 -8.89 8.94 0.01
C PHE A 204 -7.85 8.14 0.78
N LEU A 205 -6.90 8.78 1.49
CA LEU A 205 -5.92 8.06 2.31
C LEU A 205 -6.58 7.28 3.46
N ASN A 206 -7.60 7.86 4.09
CA ASN A 206 -8.38 7.18 5.12
C ASN A 206 -9.00 5.87 4.57
N ARG A 207 -9.71 5.97 3.44
CA ARG A 207 -10.37 4.84 2.79
C ARG A 207 -9.38 3.85 2.17
N LEU A 208 -8.23 4.31 1.68
CA LEU A 208 -7.17 3.47 1.14
C LEU A 208 -6.58 2.55 2.22
N SER A 209 -6.54 2.99 3.48
CA SER A 209 -6.13 2.12 4.58
C SER A 209 -7.13 0.98 4.84
N ASP A 210 -8.44 1.24 4.69
CA ASP A 210 -9.49 0.22 4.74
C ASP A 210 -9.39 -0.73 3.55
N TYR A 211 -9.14 -0.20 2.35
CA TYR A 211 -8.88 -0.98 1.14
C TYR A 211 -7.73 -1.97 1.34
N PHE A 212 -6.58 -1.54 1.87
CA PHE A 212 -5.47 -2.47 2.14
C PHE A 212 -5.79 -3.48 3.23
N PHE A 213 -6.67 -3.14 4.18
CA PHE A 213 -7.15 -4.13 5.15
C PHE A 213 -8.00 -5.20 4.46
N ALA A 214 -9.02 -4.79 3.69
CA ALA A 214 -9.88 -5.70 2.93
C ALA A 214 -9.08 -6.56 1.92
N LEU A 215 -8.16 -5.93 1.17
CA LEU A 215 -7.31 -6.61 0.20
C LEU A 215 -6.37 -7.63 0.85
N SER A 216 -5.83 -7.32 2.04
CA SER A 216 -5.02 -8.29 2.78
C SER A 216 -5.81 -9.54 3.13
N ARG A 217 -7.03 -9.37 3.67
CA ARG A 217 -7.91 -10.49 4.01
C ARG A 217 -8.35 -11.28 2.78
N TYR A 218 -8.70 -10.57 1.71
CA TYR A 218 -9.06 -11.15 0.43
C TYR A 218 -7.90 -11.94 -0.18
N SER A 219 -6.67 -11.47 -0.04
CA SER A 219 -5.46 -12.20 -0.47
C SER A 219 -5.24 -13.48 0.33
N SER A 220 -5.50 -13.46 1.65
CA SER A 220 -5.49 -14.67 2.47
C SER A 220 -6.56 -15.66 2.02
N TYR A 221 -7.77 -15.18 1.72
CA TYR A 221 -8.86 -15.98 1.18
C TYR A 221 -8.48 -16.62 -0.16
N LEU A 222 -7.97 -15.83 -1.12
CA LEU A 222 -7.58 -16.31 -2.46
C LEU A 222 -6.44 -17.35 -2.42
N SER A 223 -5.52 -17.22 -1.46
CA SER A 223 -4.40 -18.16 -1.28
C SER A 223 -4.71 -19.34 -0.35
N ASN A 224 -5.95 -19.46 0.16
CA ASN A 224 -6.32 -20.42 1.22
C ASN A 224 -5.41 -20.34 2.46
N SER A 225 -4.85 -19.16 2.74
CA SER A 225 -4.01 -18.91 3.92
C SER A 225 -4.86 -18.61 5.15
N THR A 226 -4.40 -19.06 6.32
CA THR A 226 -5.13 -18.86 7.58
C THR A 226 -4.82 -17.50 8.21
N GLU A 227 -5.87 -16.75 8.54
CA GLU A 227 -5.77 -15.53 9.34
C GLU A 227 -5.58 -15.90 10.83
N SER A 228 -4.53 -15.37 11.47
CA SER A 228 -4.28 -15.62 12.89
C SER A 228 -5.11 -14.67 13.76
N LEU A 229 -5.90 -15.22 14.67
CA LEU A 229 -6.68 -14.42 15.61
C LEU A 229 -5.81 -13.87 16.74
N TYR A 230 -6.06 -12.61 17.12
CA TYR A 230 -5.48 -12.02 18.31
C TYR A 230 -5.98 -12.76 19.56
N LYS A 231 -5.04 -13.23 20.40
CA LYS A 231 -5.32 -13.84 21.69
C LYS A 231 -4.82 -12.91 22.78
N ARG A 232 -5.74 -12.38 23.60
CA ARG A 232 -5.37 -11.59 24.77
C ARG A 232 -4.58 -12.47 25.74
N GLN A 233 -3.36 -12.08 26.09
CA GLN A 233 -2.63 -12.70 27.19
C GLN A 233 -3.30 -12.26 28.50
N LEU A 234 -4.11 -13.13 29.08
CA LEU A 234 -4.56 -12.95 30.46
C LEU A 234 -3.33 -13.16 31.35
N GLN A 235 -2.95 -12.16 32.13
CA GLN A 235 -2.02 -12.37 33.24
C GLN A 235 -2.64 -13.46 34.13
N SER A 236 -1.88 -14.51 34.44
CA SER A 236 -2.26 -15.41 35.52
C SER A 236 -2.35 -14.56 36.77
N SER A 237 -3.57 -14.20 37.17
CA SER A 237 -3.81 -13.79 38.53
C SER A 237 -3.33 -14.96 39.37
N THR A 238 -2.22 -14.74 40.06
CA THR A 238 -1.72 -15.63 41.10
C THR A 238 -2.85 -15.67 42.12
N SER A 239 -3.72 -16.65 41.96
CA SER A 239 -4.73 -17.01 42.93
C SER A 239 -3.93 -17.58 44.09
N THR A 240 -3.51 -16.70 45.00
CA THR A 240 -3.33 -17.08 46.39
C THR A 240 -4.71 -17.46 46.90
N THR A 241 -5.12 -18.68 46.56
CA THR A 241 -6.16 -19.41 47.26
C THR A 241 -5.57 -19.74 48.64
N THR A 242 -5.46 -18.71 49.49
CA THR A 242 -5.31 -18.93 50.92
C THR A 242 -6.65 -19.50 51.34
N THR A 243 -6.66 -20.82 51.49
CA THR A 243 -7.78 -21.63 51.92
C THR A 243 -8.49 -20.96 53.09
N SER A 244 -9.74 -20.51 52.89
CA SER A 244 -10.63 -20.05 53.98
C SER A 244 -10.93 -21.13 55.04
N LYS A 245 -10.32 -22.32 54.94
CA LYS A 245 -10.32 -23.34 56.00
C LYS A 245 -9.32 -23.02 57.13
N ASP A 246 -8.21 -22.34 56.86
CA ASP A 246 -7.18 -22.09 57.89
C ASP A 246 -7.54 -20.97 58.87
N LYS A 247 -8.47 -20.07 58.51
CA LYS A 247 -8.94 -19.01 59.40
C LYS A 247 -9.98 -19.49 60.42
N TYR A 248 -10.69 -20.58 60.14
CA TYR A 248 -11.67 -21.16 61.06
C TYR A 248 -11.00 -22.12 62.07
N GLN A 249 -10.03 -22.93 61.63
CA GLN A 249 -9.26 -23.82 62.52
C GLN A 249 -8.48 -23.05 63.60
N ARG A 250 -7.83 -21.94 63.24
CA ARG A 250 -7.06 -21.12 64.21
C ARG A 250 -7.93 -20.39 65.25
N HIS A 251 -9.23 -20.25 65.00
CA HIS A 251 -10.14 -19.64 65.98
C HIS A 251 -10.69 -20.66 66.98
N LEU A 252 -10.71 -21.95 66.64
CA LEU A 252 -11.12 -23.03 67.54
C LEU A 252 -10.00 -23.44 68.49
N GLU A 253 -8.74 -23.49 68.05
CA GLU A 253 -7.60 -23.85 68.91
C GLU A 253 -7.28 -22.79 70.00
N LYS A 254 -7.64 -21.53 69.77
CA LYS A 254 -7.47 -20.44 70.76
C LYS A 254 -8.57 -20.39 71.83
N ARG A 255 -9.65 -21.18 71.71
CA ARG A 255 -10.68 -21.32 72.75
C ARG A 255 -10.47 -22.52 73.68
N SER A 256 -9.58 -23.45 73.33
CA SER A 256 -9.32 -24.68 74.10
C SER A 256 -8.11 -24.60 75.04
N THR A 257 -7.49 -23.43 75.18
CA THR A 257 -6.27 -23.22 75.99
C THR A 257 -6.45 -22.18 77.11
N ASN A 258 -7.69 -21.78 77.40
CA ASN A 258 -8.04 -20.95 78.56
C ASN A 258 -9.06 -21.67 79.48
N GLU A 259 -8.72 -22.90 79.89
CA GLU A 259 -9.16 -23.50 81.17
C GLU A 259 -7.92 -23.90 81.96
#